data_AF-A0A067C5G1-F1
#
_entry.id   AF-A0A067C5G1-F1
#
_cell.length_a   1.000
_cell.length_b   1.000
_cell.length_c   1.000
_cell.angle_alpha   90.00
_cell.angle_beta   90.00
_cell.angle_gamma   90.00
#
_symmetry.space_group_name_H-M   'P 1'
#
loop_
_entity.id
_entity.type
_entity.pdbx_description
1 polymer ?
#
loop_
_entity_poly.entity_id
_entity_poly.type
_entity_poly.pdbx_seq_one_letter_code
_entity_poly.pdbx_strand_id
1 'polypeptide(L)'
;MAANDNAVAQSIIDRLVPAIPRFAFESLRTDPMLRLLLCGYVTCVVILLAPLVLIPLCICLKVDGLILAPWRIALAPLWVLELLCIMIAVAGLFIEDSDAQAADASAVIEEADASLEEGAAASKSPPTYGATDEAVDAAPKALDDVADAPLPTNTSPKMMLSTRDFAGGVGTCVAHFLVALRMDHVFECAWIWLFLAFIVSDAVGGPDIGSTGLLIQYCVIFLKLDNTISWSWAVILIPTWILLGVVVVLLPCIVYFAAKEFDLVSPPAVAAFSLAGLLAAGAIVASLVLITLKLQGSSTYSALETCLPYFASIVFLIAIGALAIFLFWPIPPPQAEEGEGMAEDDPNTATDALATCSEPEL
;
A
#
# COMPACT_ATOMS: atom_id res chain seq x y z
N MET A 1 27.86 14.49 -18.52
CA MET A 1 26.73 15.11 -17.80
C MET A 1 25.55 14.16 -17.68
N ALA A 2 25.02 13.60 -18.78
CA ALA A 2 23.89 12.64 -18.74
C ALA A 2 24.07 11.42 -17.80
N ALA A 3 25.29 10.90 -17.63
CA ALA A 3 25.54 9.77 -16.72
C ALA A 3 25.37 10.12 -15.22
N ASN A 4 25.52 11.39 -14.85
CA ASN A 4 25.37 11.85 -13.47
C ASN A 4 23.91 12.09 -13.11
N ASP A 5 23.09 12.50 -14.08
CA ASP A 5 21.66 12.78 -13.88
C ASP A 5 20.87 11.48 -13.64
N ASN A 6 21.25 10.38 -14.30
CA ASN A 6 20.66 9.06 -14.05
C ASN A 6 20.98 8.54 -12.64
N ALA A 7 22.20 8.75 -12.14
CA ALA A 7 22.59 8.29 -10.80
C ALA A 7 21.79 8.98 -9.68
N VAL A 8 21.47 10.27 -9.86
CA VAL A 8 20.64 11.04 -8.91
C VAL A 8 19.18 10.60 -8.99
N ALA A 9 18.65 10.35 -10.18
CA ALA A 9 17.30 9.82 -10.36
C ALA A 9 17.15 8.43 -9.73
N GLN A 10 18.11 7.52 -9.95
CA GLN A 10 18.12 6.19 -9.33
C GLN A 10 18.14 6.29 -7.79
N SER A 11 18.97 7.16 -7.22
CA SER A 11 19.06 7.38 -5.76
C SER A 11 17.75 7.89 -5.14
N ILE A 12 17.00 8.74 -5.86
CA ILE A 12 15.69 9.22 -5.43
C ILE A 12 14.64 8.11 -5.51
N ILE A 13 14.66 7.31 -6.58
CA ILE A 13 13.79 6.15 -6.77
C ILE A 13 14.04 5.11 -5.67
N ASP A 14 15.31 4.77 -5.40
CA ASP A 14 15.68 3.80 -4.35
C ASP A 14 15.28 4.26 -2.94
N ARG A 15 15.10 5.56 -2.72
CA ARG A 15 14.60 6.12 -1.46
C ARG A 15 13.07 6.18 -1.37
N LEU A 16 12.36 6.25 -2.50
CA LEU A 16 10.89 6.30 -2.57
C LEU A 16 10.24 4.92 -2.70
N VAL A 17 10.93 3.95 -3.31
CA VAL A 17 10.43 2.59 -3.58
C VAL A 17 10.27 1.69 -2.33
N PRO A 18 11.00 1.81 -1.20
CA PRO A 18 10.83 0.87 -0.08
C PRO A 18 9.47 1.00 0.64
N ALA A 19 8.64 1.99 0.29
CA ALA A 19 7.26 2.11 0.77
C ALA A 19 6.26 1.23 0.00
N ILE A 20 6.65 0.66 -1.15
CA ILE A 20 5.83 -0.29 -1.90
C ILE A 20 6.50 -1.66 -1.78
N PRO A 21 5.86 -2.67 -1.16
CA PRO A 21 6.49 -3.96 -0.95
C PRO A 21 6.92 -4.54 -2.29
N ARG A 22 8.22 -4.88 -2.44
CA ARG A 22 8.82 -5.49 -3.66
C ARG A 22 8.05 -6.73 -4.13
N PHE A 23 7.37 -7.43 -3.22
CA PHE A 23 6.42 -8.49 -3.52
C PHE A 23 5.31 -8.07 -4.51
N ALA A 24 4.78 -6.86 -4.38
CA ALA A 24 3.78 -6.32 -5.32
C ALA A 24 4.38 -6.08 -6.72
N PHE A 25 5.69 -5.86 -6.81
CA PHE A 25 6.41 -5.61 -8.06
C PHE A 25 6.93 -6.88 -8.75
N GLU A 26 7.38 -7.89 -8.01
CA GLU A 26 7.83 -9.16 -8.61
C GLU A 26 6.67 -10.08 -9.00
N SER A 27 5.52 -9.94 -8.34
CA SER A 27 4.31 -10.68 -8.69
C SER A 27 3.64 -10.18 -10.00
N LEU A 28 4.08 -9.07 -10.60
CA LEU A 28 3.47 -8.34 -11.75
C LEU A 28 3.37 -9.09 -13.09
N ARG A 29 3.88 -10.33 -13.22
CA ARG A 29 4.21 -10.89 -14.55
C ARG A 29 3.24 -11.96 -15.11
N THR A 30 2.12 -12.28 -14.46
CA THR A 30 1.17 -13.31 -14.97
C THR A 30 -0.30 -12.95 -14.76
N ASP A 31 -1.20 -13.47 -15.62
CA ASP A 31 -2.68 -13.31 -15.61
C ASP A 31 -3.42 -13.32 -14.23
N PRO A 32 -3.03 -14.11 -13.20
CA PRO A 32 -3.61 -13.98 -11.86
C PRO A 32 -3.38 -12.60 -11.22
N MET A 33 -2.33 -11.89 -11.62
CA MET A 33 -1.97 -10.60 -11.07
C MET A 33 -2.87 -9.46 -11.56
N LEU A 34 -3.33 -9.52 -12.81
CA LEU A 34 -4.32 -8.56 -13.31
C LEU A 34 -5.64 -8.68 -12.54
N ARG A 35 -6.06 -9.91 -12.21
CA ARG A 35 -7.25 -10.14 -11.37
C ARG A 35 -7.04 -9.64 -9.95
N LEU A 36 -5.86 -9.82 -9.39
CA LEU A 36 -5.50 -9.27 -8.07
C LEU A 36 -5.44 -7.75 -8.08
N LEU A 37 -4.92 -7.13 -9.14
CA LEU A 37 -4.83 -5.68 -9.30
C LEU A 37 -6.20 -5.05 -9.56
N LEU A 38 -7.06 -5.71 -10.34
CA LEU A 38 -8.46 -5.31 -10.49
C LEU A 38 -9.23 -5.43 -9.17
N CYS A 39 -9.06 -6.55 -8.47
CA CYS A 39 -9.64 -6.77 -7.15
C CYS A 39 -9.11 -5.73 -6.15
N GLY A 40 -7.81 -5.45 -6.16
CA GLY A 40 -7.16 -4.43 -5.34
C GLY A 40 -7.60 -3.03 -5.69
N TYR A 41 -7.76 -2.69 -6.98
CA TYR A 41 -8.32 -1.42 -7.42
C TYR A 41 -9.77 -1.26 -6.98
N VAL A 42 -10.62 -2.27 -7.21
CA VAL A 42 -12.01 -2.26 -6.76
C VAL A 42 -12.07 -2.13 -5.24
N THR A 43 -11.22 -2.87 -4.52
CA THR A 43 -11.14 -2.82 -3.05
C THR A 43 -10.67 -1.45 -2.58
N CYS A 44 -9.57 -0.91 -3.10
CA CYS A 44 -9.05 0.41 -2.75
C CYS A 44 -10.03 1.53 -3.11
N VAL A 45 -10.63 1.49 -4.31
CA VAL A 45 -11.60 2.49 -4.74
C VAL A 45 -12.87 2.39 -3.89
N VAL A 46 -13.44 1.22 -3.70
CA VAL A 46 -14.68 1.10 -2.92
C VAL A 46 -14.42 1.41 -1.45
N ILE A 47 -13.37 0.86 -0.85
CA ILE A 47 -13.10 0.98 0.59
C ILE A 47 -12.52 2.34 0.96
N LEU A 48 -11.57 2.89 0.19
CA LEU A 48 -10.93 4.17 0.54
C LEU A 48 -11.72 5.37 0.00
N LEU A 49 -12.36 5.24 -1.17
CA LEU A 49 -13.07 6.37 -1.77
C LEU A 49 -14.48 6.53 -1.21
N ALA A 50 -15.13 5.46 -0.77
CA ALA A 50 -16.45 5.59 -0.16
C ALA A 50 -16.42 6.54 1.05
N PRO A 51 -15.49 6.42 2.02
CA PRO A 51 -15.33 7.41 3.08
C PRO A 51 -15.01 8.82 2.57
N LEU A 52 -14.16 8.95 1.55
CA LEU A 52 -13.83 10.26 0.96
C LEU A 52 -15.05 10.96 0.34
N VAL A 53 -16.04 10.22 -0.16
CA VAL A 53 -17.30 10.78 -0.66
C VAL A 53 -18.33 10.93 0.46
N LEU A 54 -18.51 9.90 1.28
CA LEU A 54 -19.55 9.83 2.29
C LEU A 54 -19.33 10.84 3.42
N ILE A 55 -18.08 11.06 3.87
CA ILE A 55 -17.80 11.98 4.97
C ILE A 55 -18.16 13.42 4.57
N PRO A 56 -17.64 14.00 3.47
CA PRO A 56 -18.04 15.34 3.04
C PRO A 56 -19.53 15.43 2.72
N LEU A 57 -20.12 14.38 2.14
CA LEU A 57 -21.55 14.35 1.84
C LEU A 57 -22.40 14.44 3.11
N CYS A 58 -22.11 13.63 4.12
CA CYS A 58 -22.80 13.66 5.40
C CYS A 58 -22.62 15.01 6.10
N ILE A 59 -21.42 15.60 6.04
CA ILE A 59 -21.17 16.96 6.56
C ILE A 59 -22.04 17.98 5.83
N CYS A 60 -22.09 17.96 4.50
CA CYS A 60 -22.91 18.90 3.72
C CYS A 60 -24.39 18.77 4.07
N LEU A 61 -24.93 17.54 4.04
CA LEU A 61 -26.33 17.27 4.39
C LEU A 61 -26.66 17.67 5.83
N LYS A 62 -25.71 17.52 6.76
CA LYS A 62 -25.87 17.94 8.15
C LYS A 62 -25.88 19.46 8.29
N VAL A 63 -24.96 20.16 7.62
CA VAL A 63 -24.89 21.63 7.61
C VAL A 63 -26.13 22.25 6.96
N ASP A 64 -26.66 21.63 5.91
CA ASP A 64 -27.88 22.08 5.23
C ASP A 64 -29.17 21.72 6.00
N GLY A 65 -29.06 21.05 7.15
CA GLY A 65 -30.21 20.69 7.99
C GLY A 65 -31.06 19.53 7.46
N LEU A 66 -30.59 18.83 6.41
CA LEU A 66 -31.28 17.66 5.85
C LEU A 66 -31.12 16.42 6.74
N ILE A 67 -30.02 16.33 7.47
CA ILE A 67 -29.80 15.30 8.51
C ILE A 67 -30.01 15.91 9.89
N LEU A 68 -31.07 15.51 10.59
CA LEU A 68 -31.34 15.94 11.97
C LEU A 68 -30.52 15.17 13.01
N ALA A 69 -29.88 14.06 12.62
CA ALA A 69 -29.08 13.23 13.53
C ALA A 69 -27.88 13.98 14.12
N PRO A 70 -27.47 13.72 15.36
CA PRO A 70 -26.27 14.31 15.97
C PRO A 70 -25.00 14.03 15.14
N TRP A 71 -23.98 14.89 15.25
CA TRP A 71 -22.69 14.80 14.57
C TRP A 71 -21.99 13.46 14.78
N ARG A 72 -22.08 12.89 15.99
CA ARG A 72 -21.54 11.53 16.25
C ARG A 72 -22.20 10.44 15.40
N ILE A 73 -23.44 10.64 14.93
CA ILE A 73 -24.12 9.70 14.02
C ILE A 73 -23.87 10.12 12.56
N ALA A 74 -23.94 11.42 12.26
CA ALA A 74 -23.68 11.93 10.91
C ALA A 74 -22.27 11.59 10.41
N LEU A 75 -21.27 11.54 11.31
CA LEU A 75 -19.90 11.16 11.00
C LEU A 75 -19.65 9.64 11.11
N ALA A 76 -20.69 8.80 11.12
CA ALA A 76 -20.54 7.33 11.12
C ALA A 76 -19.55 6.79 10.06
N PRO A 77 -19.53 7.31 8.80
CA PRO A 77 -18.54 6.87 7.81
C PRO A 77 -17.09 7.13 8.23
N LEU A 78 -16.82 8.20 9.01
CA LEU A 78 -15.49 8.48 9.55
C LEU A 78 -15.10 7.43 10.59
N TRP A 79 -15.99 7.07 11.51
CA TRP A 79 -15.71 6.05 12.53
C TRP A 79 -15.44 4.68 11.93
N VAL A 80 -16.17 4.34 10.87
CA VAL A 80 -15.95 3.08 10.12
C VAL A 80 -14.57 3.09 9.47
N LEU A 81 -14.17 4.21 8.86
CA LEU A 81 -12.83 4.36 8.29
C LEU A 81 -11.75 4.25 9.38
N GLU A 82 -11.90 4.95 10.50
CA GLU A 82 -10.96 4.90 11.62
C GLU A 82 -10.82 3.49 12.20
N LEU A 83 -11.95 2.81 12.44
CA LEU A 83 -11.95 1.43 12.91
C LEU A 83 -11.25 0.51 11.90
N LEU A 84 -11.51 0.69 10.61
CA LEU A 84 -10.84 -0.08 9.57
C LEU A 84 -9.33 0.17 9.55
N CYS A 85 -8.88 1.42 9.65
CA CYS A 85 -7.47 1.77 9.75
C CYS A 85 -6.81 1.14 10.98
N ILE A 86 -7.49 1.15 12.13
CA ILE A 86 -7.04 0.48 13.35
C ILE A 86 -6.95 -1.03 13.13
N MET A 87 -7.95 -1.66 12.51
CA MET A 87 -7.95 -3.10 12.23
C MET A 87 -6.82 -3.50 11.28
N ILE A 88 -6.55 -2.70 10.25
CA ILE A 88 -5.42 -2.92 9.32
C ILE A 88 -4.09 -2.76 10.07
N ALA A 89 -3.95 -1.73 10.90
CA ALA A 89 -2.77 -1.54 11.74
C ALA A 89 -2.54 -2.73 12.66
N VAL A 90 -3.58 -3.20 13.36
CA VAL A 90 -3.52 -4.37 14.25
C VAL A 90 -3.17 -5.64 13.47
N ALA A 91 -3.79 -5.88 12.31
CA ALA A 91 -3.47 -7.02 11.48
C ALA A 91 -2.01 -6.98 11.00
N GLY A 92 -1.50 -5.80 10.67
CA GLY A 92 -0.09 -5.58 10.33
C GLY A 92 0.86 -5.93 11.47
N LEU A 93 0.47 -5.70 12.73
CA LEU A 93 1.25 -6.11 13.90
C LEU A 93 1.33 -7.65 14.05
N PHE A 94 0.29 -8.38 13.65
CA PHE A 94 0.22 -9.84 13.82
C PHE A 94 0.88 -10.65 12.69
N ILE A 95 0.92 -10.12 11.46
CA ILE A 95 1.53 -10.83 10.31
C ILE A 95 3.04 -11.02 10.54
N GLU A 96 3.69 -10.04 11.16
CA GLU A 96 5.15 -10.04 11.31
C GLU A 96 5.66 -11.07 12.34
N ASP A 97 4.92 -11.29 13.42
CA ASP A 97 5.26 -12.32 14.41
C ASP A 97 5.24 -13.72 13.78
N SER A 98 4.34 -13.97 12.83
CA SER A 98 4.25 -15.26 12.14
C SER A 98 5.45 -15.52 11.23
N ASP A 99 5.93 -14.49 10.52
CA ASP A 99 7.06 -14.64 9.60
C ASP A 99 8.40 -14.74 10.35
N ALA A 100 8.56 -13.96 11.43
CA ALA A 100 9.71 -14.07 12.32
C ALA A 100 9.78 -15.47 12.98
N GLN A 101 8.65 -15.95 13.47
CA GLN A 101 8.56 -17.27 14.10
C GLN A 101 8.77 -18.41 13.08
N ALA A 102 8.35 -18.24 11.82
CA ALA A 102 8.61 -19.20 10.76
C ALA A 102 10.10 -19.24 10.35
N ALA A 103 10.77 -18.08 10.31
CA ALA A 103 12.21 -17.99 10.02
C ALA A 103 13.06 -18.60 11.13
N ASP A 104 12.73 -18.35 12.40
CA ASP A 104 13.40 -18.98 13.54
C ASP A 104 13.20 -20.50 13.54
N ALA A 105 11.99 -20.98 13.22
CA ALA A 105 11.71 -22.41 13.11
C ALA A 105 12.50 -23.07 11.97
N SER A 106 12.67 -22.42 10.81
CA SER A 106 13.46 -23.00 9.71
C SER A 106 14.95 -23.05 10.04
N ALA A 107 15.50 -22.02 10.70
CA ALA A 107 16.90 -22.00 11.09
C ALA A 107 17.25 -23.12 12.09
N VAL A 108 16.36 -23.40 13.05
CA VAL A 108 16.52 -24.52 14.01
C VAL A 108 16.48 -25.88 13.31
N ILE A 109 15.64 -26.04 12.28
CA ILE A 109 15.56 -27.29 11.50
C ILE A 109 16.85 -27.48 10.67
N GLU A 110 17.36 -26.43 10.05
CA GLU A 110 18.60 -26.49 9.25
C GLU A 110 19.83 -26.82 10.12
N GLU A 111 19.92 -26.24 11.33
CA GLU A 111 20.99 -26.56 12.30
C GLU A 111 20.87 -28.02 12.80
N ALA A 112 19.66 -28.51 13.05
CA ALA A 112 19.42 -29.88 13.45
C ALA A 112 19.82 -30.89 12.35
N ASP A 113 19.45 -30.61 11.09
CA ASP A 113 19.80 -31.48 9.95
C ASP A 113 21.32 -31.50 9.69
N ALA A 114 22.00 -30.35 9.80
CA ALA A 114 23.46 -30.28 9.66
C ALA A 114 24.20 -31.12 10.72
N SER A 115 23.72 -31.10 11.98
CA SER A 115 24.31 -31.89 13.08
C SER A 115 24.13 -33.40 12.90
N LEU A 116 23.04 -33.83 12.23
CA LEU A 116 22.76 -35.24 11.96
C LEU A 116 23.63 -35.79 10.83
N GLU A 117 23.93 -34.99 9.80
CA GLU A 117 24.86 -35.39 8.74
C GLU A 117 26.30 -35.49 9.24
N GLU A 118 26.74 -34.58 10.11
CA GLU A 118 28.10 -34.60 10.67
C GLU A 118 28.30 -35.80 11.63
N GLY A 119 27.28 -36.17 12.40
CA GLY A 119 27.29 -37.38 13.23
C GLY A 119 27.26 -38.69 12.44
N ALA A 120 26.58 -38.73 11.28
CA ALA A 120 26.49 -39.90 10.44
C ALA A 120 27.79 -40.20 9.66
N ALA A 121 28.58 -39.17 9.34
CA ALA A 121 29.86 -39.31 8.65
C ALA A 121 30.98 -39.89 9.54
N ALA A 122 30.88 -39.74 10.87
CA ALA A 122 31.89 -40.22 11.82
C ALA A 122 31.75 -41.71 12.23
N SER A 123 30.69 -42.41 11.81
CA SER A 123 30.37 -43.78 12.27
C SER A 123 30.71 -44.91 11.27
N LYS A 124 31.60 -44.69 10.29
CA LYS A 124 32.07 -45.76 9.39
C LYS A 124 33.53 -46.14 9.66
N SER A 125 33.77 -46.76 10.82
CA SER A 125 35.00 -47.51 11.10
C SER A 125 34.68 -49.01 11.16
N PRO A 126 35.41 -49.89 10.45
CA PRO A 126 35.18 -51.33 10.49
C PRO A 126 35.61 -51.93 11.84
N PRO A 127 35.01 -53.04 12.29
CA PRO A 127 35.40 -53.66 13.55
C PRO A 127 36.75 -54.34 13.37
N THR A 128 37.80 -53.79 14.00
CA THR A 128 39.13 -54.41 14.02
C THR A 128 39.44 -54.84 15.46
N TYR A 129 39.58 -56.15 15.63
CA TYR A 129 39.94 -56.81 16.88
C TYR A 129 41.48 -56.83 16.98
N GLY A 130 42.07 -56.24 18.02
CA GLY A 130 43.51 -56.32 18.23
C GLY A 130 44.03 -55.36 19.30
N ALA A 131 44.52 -55.93 20.40
CA ALA A 131 45.07 -55.24 21.55
C ALA A 131 46.40 -54.52 21.26
N THR A 132 46.59 -53.35 21.88
CA THR A 132 47.75 -53.01 22.72
C THR A 132 47.44 -51.75 23.52
N ASP A 133 47.73 -51.83 24.83
CA ASP A 133 47.81 -50.71 25.76
C ASP A 133 48.86 -49.68 25.31
N GLU A 134 48.74 -48.45 25.83
CA GLU A 134 49.56 -47.25 25.56
C GLU A 134 49.04 -46.30 24.44
N ALA A 135 47.90 -45.66 24.69
CA ALA A 135 47.60 -44.31 24.20
C ALA A 135 46.39 -43.72 24.94
N VAL A 136 46.48 -43.65 26.27
CA VAL A 136 45.59 -42.81 27.09
C VAL A 136 46.23 -41.42 27.13
N ASP A 137 45.67 -40.46 26.37
CA ASP A 137 45.72 -38.98 26.63
C ASP A 137 45.55 -38.09 25.39
N ALA A 138 45.17 -38.62 24.22
CA ALA A 138 44.98 -37.77 23.03
C ALA A 138 43.63 -38.01 22.34
N ALA A 139 42.55 -37.60 23.00
CA ALA A 139 41.23 -37.38 22.39
C ALA A 139 40.50 -36.26 23.16
N PRO A 140 39.68 -35.43 22.49
CA PRO A 140 40.03 -34.54 21.39
C PRO A 140 39.89 -33.08 21.86
N LYS A 141 40.95 -32.27 21.69
CA LYS A 141 40.92 -30.82 21.93
C LYS A 141 40.38 -30.05 20.71
N ALA A 142 39.38 -30.62 20.03
CA ALA A 142 38.82 -30.13 18.77
C ALA A 142 37.38 -29.60 18.92
N LEU A 143 36.89 -29.44 20.15
CA LEU A 143 35.55 -28.92 20.44
C LEU A 143 35.54 -27.47 20.95
N ASP A 144 36.71 -26.84 21.11
CA ASP A 144 36.80 -25.43 21.57
C ASP A 144 36.93 -24.42 20.42
N ASP A 145 37.25 -24.86 19.20
CA ASP A 145 37.46 -23.96 18.04
C ASP A 145 36.19 -23.73 17.19
N VAL A 146 35.04 -24.30 17.58
CA VAL A 146 33.73 -24.03 16.94
C VAL A 146 33.00 -22.84 17.60
N ALA A 147 33.57 -22.28 18.67
CA ALA A 147 32.96 -21.19 19.43
C ALA A 147 33.04 -19.80 18.76
N ASP A 148 33.74 -19.67 17.63
CA ASP A 148 33.94 -18.39 16.91
C ASP A 148 33.16 -18.29 15.59
N ALA A 149 32.20 -19.18 15.34
CA ALA A 149 31.23 -18.95 14.27
C ALA A 149 30.49 -17.63 14.55
N PRO A 150 30.49 -16.65 13.62
CA PRO A 150 29.81 -15.38 13.85
C PRO A 150 28.35 -15.68 14.15
N LEU A 151 27.92 -15.38 15.39
CA LEU A 151 26.53 -15.54 15.81
C LEU A 151 25.64 -14.97 14.70
N PRO A 152 24.58 -15.69 14.28
CA PRO A 152 23.64 -15.18 13.32
C PRO A 152 23.21 -13.81 13.83
N THR A 153 23.58 -12.77 13.10
CA THR A 153 23.24 -11.40 13.43
C THR A 153 21.73 -11.36 13.50
N ASN A 154 21.23 -11.30 14.74
CA ASN A 154 19.83 -11.37 15.07
C ASN A 154 19.14 -10.19 14.38
N THR A 155 18.69 -10.40 13.14
CA THR A 155 17.94 -9.42 12.38
C THR A 155 16.56 -9.42 12.97
N SER A 156 16.41 -8.68 14.07
CA SER A 156 15.13 -8.43 14.71
C SER A 156 14.14 -8.06 13.61
N PRO A 157 12.97 -8.74 13.55
CA PRO A 157 11.90 -8.34 12.64
C PRO A 157 11.65 -6.84 12.82
N LYS A 158 11.69 -6.14 11.70
CA LYS A 158 11.61 -4.68 11.68
C LYS A 158 10.14 -4.30 11.63
N MET A 159 9.57 -4.13 12.83
CA MET A 159 8.17 -3.75 13.05
C MET A 159 7.76 -2.66 12.06
N MET A 160 6.84 -2.96 11.13
CA MET A 160 6.41 -1.98 10.12
C MET A 160 5.59 -0.83 10.72
N LEU A 161 4.95 -1.05 11.87
CA LEU A 161 4.22 -0.03 12.62
C LEU A 161 4.60 -0.14 14.10
N SER A 162 5.13 0.91 14.70
CA SER A 162 5.51 0.85 16.11
C SER A 162 4.28 0.90 17.02
N THR A 163 4.37 0.34 18.23
CA THR A 163 3.34 0.49 19.28
C THR A 163 3.00 1.97 19.54
N ARG A 164 3.96 2.87 19.31
CA ARG A 164 3.78 4.31 19.42
C ARG A 164 2.85 4.86 18.34
N ASP A 165 3.09 4.48 17.08
CA ASP A 165 2.24 4.86 15.94
C ASP A 165 0.80 4.39 16.15
N PHE A 166 0.62 3.16 16.62
CA PHE A 166 -0.69 2.63 16.96
C PHE A 166 -1.38 3.46 18.06
N ALA A 167 -0.69 3.74 19.16
CA ALA A 167 -1.23 4.54 20.25
C ALA A 167 -1.58 5.97 19.83
N GLY A 168 -0.76 6.60 18.99
CA GLY A 168 -1.07 7.89 18.36
C GLY A 168 -2.26 7.81 17.40
N GLY A 169 -2.40 6.73 16.64
CA GLY A 169 -3.58 6.50 15.81
C GLY A 169 -4.87 6.47 16.64
N VAL A 170 -4.88 5.67 17.71
CA VAL A 170 -6.03 5.59 18.64
C VAL A 170 -6.32 6.93 19.31
N GLY A 171 -5.28 7.64 19.78
CA GLY A 171 -5.43 8.97 20.38
C GLY A 171 -6.09 9.98 19.43
N THR A 172 -5.79 9.88 18.13
CA THR A 172 -6.34 10.76 17.10
C THR A 172 -7.82 10.47 16.88
N CYS A 173 -8.21 9.19 16.86
CA CYS A 173 -9.62 8.78 16.75
C CYS A 173 -10.44 9.29 17.95
N VAL A 174 -9.87 9.18 19.17
CA VAL A 174 -10.49 9.74 20.38
C VAL A 174 -10.65 11.25 20.26
N ALA A 175 -9.64 11.97 19.75
CA ALA A 175 -9.72 13.42 19.54
C ALA A 175 -10.82 13.80 18.53
N HIS A 176 -10.95 13.09 17.40
CA HIS A 176 -12.03 13.32 16.44
C HIS A 176 -13.41 13.05 17.06
N PHE A 177 -13.54 12.00 17.87
CA PHE A 177 -14.80 11.71 18.57
C PHE A 177 -15.16 12.83 19.56
N LEU A 178 -14.19 13.36 20.31
CA LEU A 178 -14.39 14.50 21.21
C LEU A 178 -14.81 15.76 20.44
N VAL A 179 -14.24 16.02 19.25
CA VAL A 179 -14.68 17.10 18.36
C VAL A 179 -16.15 16.92 17.97
N ALA A 180 -16.57 15.71 17.60
CA ALA A 180 -17.97 15.43 17.26
C ALA A 180 -18.93 15.66 18.44
N LEU A 181 -18.56 15.20 19.66
CA LEU A 181 -19.34 15.45 20.87
C LEU A 181 -19.43 16.94 21.21
N ARG A 182 -18.35 17.70 20.98
CA ARG A 182 -18.33 19.15 21.17
C ARG A 182 -19.21 19.88 20.16
N MET A 183 -19.23 19.45 18.91
CA MET A 183 -20.16 19.96 17.89
C MET A 183 -21.61 19.64 18.21
N ASP A 184 -21.87 18.54 18.92
CA ASP A 184 -23.18 18.17 19.44
C ASP A 184 -23.59 18.93 20.73
N HIS A 185 -22.75 19.84 21.23
CA HIS A 185 -22.95 20.54 22.50
C HIS A 185 -23.12 19.60 23.71
N VAL A 186 -22.56 18.38 23.65
CA VAL A 186 -22.60 17.43 24.79
C VAL A 186 -21.74 17.93 25.95
N PHE A 187 -20.64 18.62 25.63
CA PHE A 187 -19.84 19.38 26.59
C PHE A 187 -19.40 20.70 25.98
N GLU A 188 -19.13 21.69 26.84
CA GLU A 188 -18.73 23.04 26.43
C GLU A 188 -17.31 23.30 26.94
N CYS A 189 -16.31 22.96 26.14
CA CYS A 189 -14.94 23.41 26.37
C CYS A 189 -14.49 24.35 25.25
N ALA A 190 -13.44 25.12 25.51
CA ALA A 190 -12.73 25.85 24.47
C ALA A 190 -12.13 24.85 23.45
N TRP A 191 -12.14 25.22 22.17
CA TRP A 191 -11.61 24.39 21.09
C TRP A 191 -10.12 24.09 21.30
N ILE A 192 -9.36 25.01 21.90
CA ILE A 192 -7.94 24.79 22.21
C ILE A 192 -7.67 23.51 23.04
N TRP A 193 -8.58 23.10 23.92
CA TRP A 193 -8.42 21.86 24.70
C TRP A 193 -8.54 20.61 23.84
N LEU A 194 -9.37 20.66 22.80
CA LEU A 194 -9.45 19.59 21.80
C LEU A 194 -8.21 19.58 20.92
N PHE A 195 -7.65 20.74 20.59
CA PHE A 195 -6.38 20.82 19.86
C PHE A 195 -5.25 20.14 20.64
N LEU A 196 -5.18 20.36 21.96
CA LEU A 196 -4.18 19.71 22.81
C LEU A 196 -4.26 18.17 22.76
N ALA A 197 -5.46 17.59 22.60
CA ALA A 197 -5.59 16.15 22.40
C ALA A 197 -4.89 15.67 21.11
N PHE A 198 -4.99 16.44 20.02
CA PHE A 198 -4.24 16.14 18.78
C PHE A 198 -2.73 16.28 18.96
N ILE A 199 -2.25 17.29 19.68
CA ILE A 199 -0.81 17.44 19.97
C ILE A 199 -0.28 16.25 20.76
N VAL A 200 -0.99 15.85 21.83
CA VAL A 200 -0.60 14.70 22.65
C VAL A 200 -0.57 13.43 21.80
N SER A 201 -1.58 13.25 20.97
CA SER A 201 -1.68 12.12 20.05
C SER A 201 -0.49 12.04 19.08
N ASP A 202 -0.15 13.15 18.44
CA ASP A 202 0.99 13.25 17.52
C ASP A 202 2.33 13.07 18.22
N ALA A 203 2.50 13.63 19.43
CA ALA A 203 3.71 13.44 20.23
C ALA A 203 3.92 11.97 20.65
N VAL A 204 2.83 11.23 20.90
CA VAL A 204 2.87 9.80 21.20
C VAL A 204 3.26 9.02 19.95
N GLY A 205 2.57 9.25 18.82
CA GLY A 205 2.86 8.62 17.53
C GLY A 205 4.27 8.88 17.02
N GLY A 206 4.80 10.07 17.29
CA GLY A 206 6.03 10.55 16.68
C GLY A 206 5.69 11.54 15.58
N PRO A 207 6.32 12.73 15.57
CA PRO A 207 5.96 13.78 14.64
C PRO A 207 6.36 13.36 13.21
N ASP A 208 5.38 13.36 12.31
CA ASP A 208 5.60 13.25 10.87
C ASP A 208 5.47 14.63 10.21
N ILE A 209 6.16 14.83 9.09
CA ILE A 209 6.10 16.07 8.32
C ILE A 209 4.67 16.31 7.84
N GLY A 210 3.97 15.24 7.42
CA GLY A 210 2.57 15.30 7.01
C GLY A 210 1.63 15.69 8.15
N SER A 211 1.79 15.05 9.32
CA SER A 211 0.96 15.33 10.48
C SER A 211 1.14 16.74 11.04
N THR A 212 2.38 17.25 11.02
CA THR A 212 2.71 18.61 11.47
C THR A 212 1.96 19.68 10.66
N GLY A 213 1.87 19.52 9.35
CA GLY A 213 1.11 20.45 8.48
C GLY A 213 -0.38 20.50 8.83
N LEU A 214 -0.97 19.33 9.09
CA LEU A 214 -2.38 19.20 9.50
C LEU A 214 -2.62 19.79 10.89
N LEU A 215 -1.69 19.58 11.84
CA LEU A 215 -1.78 20.18 13.18
C LEU A 215 -1.77 21.69 13.14
N ILE A 216 -0.91 22.31 12.32
CA ILE A 216 -0.91 23.75 12.13
C ILE A 216 -2.27 24.21 11.59
N GLN A 217 -2.82 23.49 10.61
CA GLN A 217 -4.15 23.80 10.06
C GLN A 217 -5.25 23.71 11.13
N TYR A 218 -5.26 22.66 11.96
CA TYR A 218 -6.22 22.49 13.06
C TYR A 218 -6.08 23.56 14.13
N CYS A 219 -4.85 23.94 14.48
CA CYS A 219 -4.57 25.01 15.44
C CYS A 219 -5.27 26.32 15.01
N VAL A 220 -5.04 26.75 13.78
CA VAL A 220 -5.59 28.02 13.27
C VAL A 220 -7.12 27.95 13.16
N ILE A 221 -7.69 26.81 12.77
CA ILE A 221 -9.15 26.61 12.75
C ILE A 221 -9.72 26.69 14.17
N PHE A 222 -9.12 26.02 15.16
CA PHE A 222 -9.66 26.00 16.52
C PHE A 222 -9.55 27.37 17.20
N LEU A 223 -8.43 28.08 17.00
CA LEU A 223 -8.29 29.47 17.45
C LEU A 223 -9.33 30.39 16.81
N LYS A 224 -9.69 30.16 15.54
CA LYS A 224 -10.77 30.90 14.89
C LYS A 224 -12.13 30.58 15.51
N LEU A 225 -12.43 29.30 15.74
CA LEU A 225 -13.69 28.86 16.34
C LEU A 225 -13.84 29.35 17.80
N ASP A 226 -12.74 29.51 18.53
CA ASP A 226 -12.70 30.16 19.85
C ASP A 226 -12.79 31.70 19.77
N ASN A 227 -12.92 32.29 18.57
CA ASN A 227 -12.88 33.74 18.33
C ASN A 227 -11.60 34.44 18.83
N THR A 228 -10.50 33.70 19.01
CA THR A 228 -9.21 34.25 19.45
C THR A 228 -8.53 35.04 18.33
N ILE A 229 -8.75 34.63 17.07
CA ILE A 229 -8.24 35.32 15.89
C ILE A 229 -9.36 35.83 14.98
N SER A 230 -9.22 37.05 14.48
CA SER A 230 -10.21 37.71 13.61
C SER A 230 -9.94 37.56 12.11
N TRP A 231 -8.91 36.81 11.71
CA TRP A 231 -8.49 36.65 10.31
C TRP A 231 -9.59 36.06 9.42
N SER A 232 -9.51 36.31 8.11
CA SER A 232 -10.45 35.73 7.14
C SER A 232 -10.21 34.23 6.97
N TRP A 233 -11.25 33.50 6.57
CA TRP A 233 -11.13 32.06 6.29
C TRP A 233 -10.11 31.74 5.18
N ALA A 234 -9.89 32.67 4.25
CA ALA A 234 -8.88 32.51 3.22
C ALA A 234 -7.45 32.43 3.81
N VAL A 235 -7.17 33.25 4.82
CA VAL A 235 -5.88 33.24 5.54
C VAL A 235 -5.75 32.00 6.42
N ILE A 236 -6.84 31.61 7.09
CA ILE A 236 -6.87 30.42 7.96
C ILE A 236 -6.54 29.15 7.19
N LEU A 237 -6.96 29.07 5.93
CA LEU A 237 -6.75 27.90 5.07
C LEU A 237 -5.44 27.93 4.27
N ILE A 238 -4.53 28.88 4.51
CA ILE A 238 -3.19 28.95 3.85
C ILE A 238 -2.43 27.62 3.90
N PRO A 239 -2.33 26.91 5.05
CA PRO A 239 -1.67 25.61 5.07
C PRO A 239 -2.30 24.61 4.08
N THR A 240 -3.63 24.56 4.01
CA THR A 240 -4.37 23.74 3.04
C THR A 240 -4.10 24.17 1.60
N TRP A 241 -4.07 25.48 1.32
CA TRP A 241 -3.76 26.00 -0.02
C TRP A 241 -2.37 25.59 -0.50
N ILE A 242 -1.37 25.65 0.38
CA ILE A 242 0.00 25.26 0.08
C ILE A 242 0.06 23.76 -0.22
N LEU A 243 -0.51 22.93 0.66
CA LEU A 243 -0.51 21.48 0.48
C LEU A 243 -1.23 21.09 -0.82
N LEU A 244 -2.37 21.71 -1.10
CA LEU A 244 -3.12 21.48 -2.33
C LEU A 244 -2.32 21.91 -3.56
N GLY A 245 -1.67 23.09 -3.52
CA GLY A 245 -0.82 23.55 -4.62
C GLY A 245 0.32 22.59 -4.91
N VAL A 246 0.96 22.05 -3.86
CA VAL A 246 1.99 21.01 -3.98
C VAL A 246 1.41 19.75 -4.65
N VAL A 247 0.26 19.25 -4.20
CA VAL A 247 -0.37 18.06 -4.77
C VAL A 247 -0.77 18.28 -6.23
N VAL A 248 -1.43 19.41 -6.53
CA VAL A 248 -1.89 19.76 -7.89
C VAL A 248 -0.73 19.87 -8.87
N VAL A 249 0.43 20.39 -8.44
CA VAL A 249 1.61 20.56 -9.28
C VAL A 249 2.44 19.29 -9.38
N LEU A 250 2.73 18.64 -8.25
CA LEU A 250 3.64 17.49 -8.22
C LEU A 250 2.99 16.21 -8.74
N LEU A 251 1.70 15.98 -8.49
CA LEU A 251 1.06 14.71 -8.87
C LEU A 251 1.07 14.48 -10.40
N PRO A 252 0.71 15.46 -11.26
CA PRO A 252 0.86 15.30 -12.70
C PRO A 252 2.32 15.09 -13.14
N CYS A 253 3.29 15.75 -12.49
CA CYS A 253 4.70 15.53 -12.77
C CYS A 253 5.12 14.09 -12.45
N ILE A 254 4.76 13.58 -11.28
CA ILE A 254 5.06 12.20 -10.85
C ILE A 254 4.43 11.20 -11.82
N VAL A 255 3.14 11.37 -12.17
CA VAL A 255 2.44 10.49 -13.11
C VAL A 255 3.09 10.53 -14.49
N TYR A 256 3.47 11.71 -14.97
CA TYR A 256 4.16 11.87 -16.24
C TYR A 256 5.52 11.16 -16.25
N PHE A 257 6.34 11.35 -15.21
CA PHE A 257 7.64 10.69 -15.12
C PHE A 257 7.50 9.17 -14.97
N ALA A 258 6.56 8.69 -14.17
CA ALA A 258 6.29 7.26 -14.04
C ALA A 258 5.83 6.66 -15.36
N ALA A 259 4.85 7.28 -16.04
CA ALA A 259 4.35 6.78 -17.32
C ALA A 259 5.44 6.74 -18.40
N LYS A 260 6.36 7.72 -18.38
CA LYS A 260 7.51 7.76 -19.29
C LYS A 260 8.55 6.68 -18.99
N GLU A 261 8.87 6.43 -17.72
CA GLU A 261 9.91 5.48 -17.34
C GLU A 261 9.55 4.04 -17.68
N PHE A 262 8.26 3.70 -17.59
CA PHE A 262 7.81 2.32 -17.78
C PHE A 262 7.31 2.02 -19.20
N ASP A 263 7.37 2.98 -20.13
CA ASP A 263 6.82 2.86 -21.50
C ASP A 263 5.39 2.24 -21.54
N LEU A 264 4.63 2.40 -20.44
CA LEU A 264 3.35 1.70 -20.21
C LEU A 264 2.25 2.16 -21.17
N VAL A 265 2.36 3.40 -21.65
CA VAL A 265 1.25 4.12 -22.27
C VAL A 265 1.75 4.97 -23.43
N SER A 266 1.01 4.96 -24.53
CA SER A 266 1.29 5.85 -25.66
C SER A 266 1.30 7.33 -25.21
N PRO A 267 2.21 8.18 -25.73
CA PRO A 267 2.27 9.60 -25.40
C PRO A 267 0.92 10.34 -25.38
N PRO A 268 -0.02 10.13 -26.33
CA PRO A 268 -1.32 10.80 -26.28
C PRO A 268 -2.20 10.37 -25.09
N ALA A 269 -2.12 9.11 -24.67
CA ALA A 269 -2.88 8.63 -23.51
C ALA A 269 -2.30 9.18 -22.21
N VAL A 270 -0.97 9.28 -22.07
CA VAL A 270 -0.33 9.97 -20.92
C VAL A 270 -0.80 11.43 -20.83
N ALA A 271 -0.82 12.15 -21.95
CA ALA A 271 -1.31 13.52 -21.99
C ALA A 271 -2.79 13.62 -21.59
N ALA A 272 -3.63 12.69 -22.06
CA ALA A 272 -5.05 12.65 -21.71
C ALA A 272 -5.27 12.39 -20.20
N PHE A 273 -4.56 11.42 -19.60
CA PHE A 273 -4.65 11.14 -18.17
C PHE A 273 -4.13 12.31 -17.32
N SER A 274 -3.04 12.96 -17.72
CA SER A 274 -2.52 14.14 -17.04
C SER A 274 -3.50 15.31 -17.09
N LEU A 275 -4.13 15.56 -18.25
CA LEU A 275 -5.15 16.60 -18.39
C LEU A 275 -6.38 16.29 -17.53
N ALA A 276 -6.84 15.04 -17.53
CA ALA A 276 -7.91 14.56 -16.66
C ALA A 276 -7.59 14.78 -15.17
N GLY A 277 -6.39 14.41 -14.73
CA GLY A 277 -5.93 14.65 -13.35
C GLY A 277 -5.93 16.14 -13.00
N LEU A 278 -5.45 17.00 -13.91
CA LEU A 278 -5.45 18.45 -13.72
C LEU A 278 -6.87 19.03 -13.60
N LEU A 279 -7.82 18.56 -14.43
CA LEU A 279 -9.22 18.97 -14.36
C LEU A 279 -9.86 18.55 -13.03
N ALA A 280 -9.62 17.32 -12.57
CA ALA A 280 -10.10 16.85 -11.28
C ALA A 280 -9.51 17.69 -10.13
N ALA A 281 -8.22 17.96 -10.17
CA ALA A 281 -7.54 18.78 -9.17
C ALA A 281 -8.08 20.22 -9.15
N GLY A 282 -8.32 20.82 -10.33
CA GLY A 282 -8.96 22.13 -10.46
C GLY A 282 -10.37 22.19 -9.86
N ALA A 283 -11.15 21.12 -10.00
CA ALA A 283 -12.48 21.02 -9.39
C ALA A 283 -12.43 20.87 -7.85
N ILE A 284 -11.43 20.17 -7.31
CA ILE A 284 -11.17 20.14 -5.86
C ILE A 284 -10.80 21.54 -5.35
N VAL A 285 -9.91 22.25 -6.05
CA VAL A 285 -9.53 23.65 -5.73
C VAL A 285 -10.77 24.56 -5.77
N ALA A 286 -11.60 24.44 -6.80
CA ALA A 286 -12.83 25.21 -6.93
C ALA A 286 -13.77 25.00 -5.74
N SER A 287 -13.92 23.76 -5.27
CA SER A 287 -14.72 23.44 -4.08
C SER A 287 -14.17 24.13 -2.82
N LEU A 288 -12.86 24.10 -2.62
CA LEU A 288 -12.24 24.78 -1.47
C LEU A 288 -12.41 26.30 -1.53
N VAL A 289 -12.37 26.89 -2.72
CA VAL A 289 -12.67 28.32 -2.91
C VAL A 289 -14.11 28.62 -2.54
N LEU A 290 -15.06 27.80 -3.02
CA LEU A 290 -16.48 27.95 -2.69
C LEU A 290 -16.74 27.78 -1.19
N ILE A 291 -16.10 26.79 -0.53
CA ILE A 291 -16.18 26.58 0.92
C ILE A 291 -15.66 27.83 1.65
N THR A 292 -14.53 28.39 1.21
CA THR A 292 -13.97 29.59 1.80
C THR A 292 -14.91 30.79 1.69
N LEU A 293 -15.55 30.97 0.53
CA LEU A 293 -16.55 32.02 0.33
C LEU A 293 -17.78 31.80 1.21
N LYS A 294 -18.27 30.56 1.30
CA LYS A 294 -19.39 30.20 2.18
C LYS A 294 -19.06 30.47 3.66
N LEU A 295 -17.87 30.09 4.12
CA LEU A 295 -17.41 30.34 5.49
C LEU A 295 -17.26 31.85 5.80
N GLN A 296 -16.96 32.67 4.79
CA GLN A 296 -16.96 34.13 4.92
C GLN A 296 -18.37 34.75 4.97
N GLY A 297 -19.43 33.95 4.77
CA GLY A 297 -20.81 34.43 4.72
C GLY A 297 -21.15 35.19 3.44
N SER A 298 -20.32 35.12 2.40
CA SER A 298 -20.53 35.86 1.14
C SER A 298 -21.45 35.14 0.15
N SER A 299 -21.79 33.88 0.42
CA SER A 299 -22.59 33.03 -0.46
C SER A 299 -23.81 32.47 0.26
N THR A 300 -24.95 32.46 -0.45
CA THR A 300 -26.20 31.81 -0.03
C THR A 300 -26.32 30.36 -0.52
N TYR A 301 -25.31 29.82 -1.20
CA TYR A 301 -25.36 28.44 -1.70
C TYR A 301 -25.44 27.44 -0.55
N SER A 302 -26.13 26.33 -0.79
CA SER A 302 -26.11 25.18 0.13
C SER A 302 -24.69 24.61 0.27
N ALA A 303 -24.39 23.94 1.37
CA ALA A 303 -23.12 23.24 1.56
C ALA A 303 -22.94 22.16 0.48
N LEU A 304 -24.02 21.47 0.11
CA LEU A 304 -24.00 20.47 -0.95
C LEU A 304 -23.60 21.06 -2.32
N GLU A 305 -24.20 22.18 -2.72
CA GLU A 305 -23.85 22.88 -3.99
C GLU A 305 -22.39 23.34 -3.97
N THR A 306 -21.91 23.81 -2.82
CA THR A 306 -20.53 24.28 -2.62
C THR A 306 -19.52 23.15 -2.85
N CYS A 307 -19.86 21.91 -2.46
CA CYS A 307 -19.02 20.74 -2.59
C CYS A 307 -19.26 19.93 -3.88
N LEU A 308 -20.19 20.36 -4.75
CA LEU A 308 -20.52 19.63 -5.98
C LEU A 308 -19.32 19.43 -6.93
N PRO A 309 -18.41 20.41 -7.13
CA PRO A 309 -17.23 20.19 -7.98
C PRO A 309 -16.31 19.09 -7.43
N TYR A 310 -16.21 18.94 -6.10
CA TYR A 310 -15.45 17.88 -5.44
C TYR A 310 -16.08 16.50 -5.71
N PHE A 311 -17.41 16.38 -5.53
CA PHE A 311 -18.07 15.11 -5.84
C PHE A 311 -17.95 14.75 -7.32
N ALA A 312 -18.10 15.73 -8.21
CA ALA A 312 -17.90 15.55 -9.64
C ALA A 312 -16.46 15.11 -9.95
N SER A 313 -15.44 15.69 -9.30
CA SER A 313 -14.04 15.30 -9.51
C SER A 313 -13.76 13.88 -9.06
N ILE A 314 -14.34 13.45 -7.94
CA ILE A 314 -14.18 12.09 -7.44
C ILE A 314 -14.84 11.08 -8.40
N VAL A 315 -16.09 11.31 -8.81
CA VAL A 315 -16.79 10.45 -9.79
C VAL A 315 -16.02 10.40 -11.12
N PHE A 316 -15.49 11.53 -11.57
CA PHE A 316 -14.68 11.62 -12.78
C PHE A 316 -13.39 10.80 -12.67
N LEU A 317 -12.66 10.89 -11.55
CA LEU A 317 -11.45 10.10 -11.31
C LEU A 317 -11.73 8.59 -11.27
N ILE A 318 -12.86 8.17 -10.68
CA ILE A 318 -13.30 6.76 -10.72
C ILE A 318 -13.52 6.32 -12.15
N ALA A 319 -14.29 7.09 -12.92
CA ALA A 319 -14.61 6.75 -14.30
C ALA A 319 -13.35 6.62 -15.17
N ILE A 320 -12.38 7.53 -14.98
CA ILE A 320 -11.09 7.49 -15.67
C ILE A 320 -10.26 6.28 -15.25
N GLY A 321 -10.18 5.97 -13.96
CA GLY A 321 -9.44 4.80 -13.48
C GLY A 321 -10.05 3.49 -14.01
N ALA A 322 -11.39 3.39 -14.02
CA ALA A 322 -12.08 2.25 -14.61
C ALA A 322 -11.83 2.15 -16.12
N LEU A 323 -11.90 3.27 -16.85
CA LEU A 323 -11.61 3.33 -18.27
C LEU A 323 -10.15 2.95 -18.57
N ALA A 324 -9.20 3.39 -17.74
CA ALA A 324 -7.79 2.99 -17.88
C ALA A 324 -7.65 1.47 -17.81
N ILE A 325 -8.28 0.82 -16.82
CA ILE A 325 -8.26 -0.64 -16.69
C ILE A 325 -8.80 -1.33 -17.94
N PHE A 326 -9.92 -0.86 -18.49
CA PHE A 326 -10.50 -1.43 -19.71
C PHE A 326 -9.62 -1.21 -20.96
N LEU A 327 -9.00 -0.04 -21.08
CA LEU A 327 -8.13 0.28 -22.21
C LEU A 327 -6.79 -0.47 -22.16
N PHE A 328 -6.29 -0.73 -20.96
CA PHE A 328 -5.04 -1.46 -20.74
C PHE A 328 -5.27 -2.96 -20.50
N TRP A 329 -6.49 -3.47 -20.68
CA TRP A 329 -6.77 -4.90 -20.67
C TRP A 329 -6.08 -5.54 -21.88
N PRO A 330 -4.98 -6.30 -21.70
CA PRO A 330 -4.37 -6.97 -22.84
C PRO A 330 -5.39 -8.00 -23.34
N ILE A 331 -5.89 -7.82 -24.56
CA ILE A 331 -6.61 -8.88 -25.25
C ILE A 331 -5.58 -9.99 -25.43
N PRO A 332 -5.75 -11.17 -24.80
CA PRO A 332 -4.81 -12.26 -24.99
C PRO A 332 -4.69 -12.48 -26.50
N PRO A 333 -3.47 -12.55 -27.05
CA PRO A 333 -3.33 -12.86 -28.47
C PRO A 333 -4.15 -14.12 -28.73
N PRO A 334 -4.94 -14.17 -29.83
CA PRO A 334 -5.68 -15.37 -30.16
C PRO A 334 -4.68 -16.50 -30.06
N GLN A 335 -4.95 -17.47 -29.17
CA GLN A 335 -4.10 -18.64 -29.09
C GLN A 335 -4.12 -19.20 -30.49
N ALA A 336 -3.00 -19.05 -31.20
CA ALA A 336 -2.80 -19.77 -32.44
C ALA A 336 -3.02 -21.20 -31.98
N GLU A 337 -4.13 -21.80 -32.39
CA GLU A 337 -4.39 -23.21 -32.18
C GLU A 337 -3.11 -23.89 -32.65
N GLU A 338 -2.28 -24.30 -31.69
CA GLU A 338 -1.13 -25.14 -31.95
C GLU A 338 -1.76 -26.32 -32.63
N GLY A 339 -1.57 -26.39 -33.95
CA GLY A 339 -2.28 -27.28 -34.83
C GLY A 339 -2.30 -28.65 -34.20
N GLU A 340 -3.48 -29.02 -33.70
CA GLU A 340 -3.77 -30.35 -33.21
C GLU A 340 -3.32 -31.27 -34.34
N GLY A 341 -2.27 -32.04 -34.05
CA GLY A 341 -1.42 -32.66 -35.05
C GLY A 341 -2.25 -33.29 -36.15
N MET A 342 -2.15 -32.74 -37.36
CA MET A 342 -2.50 -33.49 -38.55
C MET A 342 -1.45 -34.59 -38.60
N ALA A 343 -1.83 -35.76 -38.09
CA ALA A 343 -1.07 -36.98 -38.14
C ALA A 343 -0.50 -37.12 -39.55
N GLU A 344 0.82 -36.98 -39.64
CA GLU A 344 1.57 -37.29 -40.84
C GLU A 344 1.41 -38.82 -41.00
N ASP A 345 0.45 -39.22 -41.85
CA ASP A 345 0.29 -40.59 -42.34
C ASP A 345 1.64 -41.01 -42.95
N ASP A 346 2.39 -41.83 -42.21
CA ASP A 346 3.64 -42.44 -42.63
C ASP A 346 3.33 -43.55 -43.67
N PRO A 347 3.62 -43.37 -44.97
CA PRO A 347 3.17 -44.30 -46.00
C PRO A 347 4.11 -45.52 -46.18
N ASN A 348 5.07 -45.75 -45.29
CA ASN A 348 6.16 -46.71 -45.51
C ASN A 348 6.00 -48.10 -44.84
N THR A 349 4.82 -48.48 -44.36
CA THR A 349 4.62 -49.79 -43.68
C THR A 349 3.92 -50.87 -44.52
N ALA A 350 4.13 -50.93 -45.84
CA ALA A 350 3.49 -51.95 -46.68
C ALA A 350 4.32 -52.40 -47.90
N THR A 351 5.51 -52.99 -47.70
CA THR A 351 6.22 -53.59 -48.86
C THR A 351 7.08 -54.85 -48.63
N ASP A 352 6.97 -55.58 -47.51
CA ASP A 352 7.88 -56.73 -47.27
C ASP A 352 7.23 -58.05 -46.84
N ALA A 353 6.02 -58.35 -47.32
CA ALA A 353 5.37 -59.63 -47.01
C ALA A 353 4.64 -60.25 -48.21
N LEU A 354 5.34 -60.66 -49.27
CA LEU A 354 4.85 -61.71 -50.20
C LEU A 354 5.91 -62.09 -51.25
N ALA A 355 6.86 -62.97 -50.91
CA ALA A 355 7.69 -63.68 -51.89
C ALA A 355 8.25 -65.00 -51.35
N THR A 356 7.38 -65.95 -51.01
CA THR A 356 7.75 -67.38 -50.87
C THR A 356 6.58 -68.27 -51.29
N CYS A 357 6.79 -69.07 -52.35
CA CYS A 357 6.17 -70.35 -52.72
C CYS A 357 6.29 -70.48 -54.26
N SER A 358 7.35 -71.12 -54.77
CA SER A 358 7.46 -72.57 -55.03
C SER A 358 7.01 -72.94 -56.45
N GLU A 359 7.98 -73.44 -57.23
CA GLU A 359 7.98 -74.47 -58.31
C GLU A 359 6.79 -75.46 -58.38
N PRO A 360 6.65 -76.39 -59.39
CA PRO A 360 7.62 -76.80 -60.43
C PRO A 360 7.03 -77.09 -61.86
N GLU A 361 7.96 -77.45 -62.77
CA GLU A 361 7.91 -78.47 -63.84
C GLU A 361 6.71 -78.55 -64.83
N LEU A 362 6.97 -78.33 -66.13
CA LEU A 362 7.34 -79.41 -67.08
C LEU A 362 7.92 -78.86 -68.39
#